data_AF-A0A820PPW4-F1
#
_entry.id   AF-A0A820PPW4-F1
#
_cell.length_a   1.000
_cell.length_b   1.000
_cell.length_c   1.000
_cell.angle_alpha   90.00
_cell.angle_beta   90.00
_cell.angle_gamma   90.00
#
_symmetry.space_group_name_H-M   'P 1'
#
loop_
_entity.id
_entity.type
_entity.pdbx_description
1 polymer ?
#
loop_
_entity_poly.entity_id
_entity_poly.type
_entity_poly.pdbx_seq_one_letter_code
_entity_poly.pdbx_strand_id
1 'polypeptide(L)'
;LFLFIVIFALLGMQMFGGKFDEIFEVEEKPRNNFDSFWGALITVFQILTGEDWNEVLYTGIRALGGLGLVGTVVCVYFIVLFICGNYILLNVFLAIAVDNLADAENLTAAEEEEQKKREEAKLGAEVKP
;
A
#
# COMPACT_ATOMS: atom_id res chain seq x y z
N LEU A 1 -5.52 -3.81 3.79
CA LEU A 1 -5.04 -2.68 2.98
C LEU A 1 -6.17 -1.95 2.24
N PHE A 2 -6.93 -2.62 1.36
CA PHE A 2 -7.98 -1.94 0.56
C PHE A 2 -9.04 -1.21 1.40
N LEU A 3 -9.57 -1.83 2.46
CA LEU A 3 -10.52 -1.18 3.38
C LEU A 3 -9.94 0.09 4.02
N PHE A 4 -8.66 0.06 4.40
CA PHE A 4 -7.96 1.22 4.97
C PHE A 4 -7.89 2.37 3.95
N ILE A 5 -7.57 2.06 2.69
CA ILE A 5 -7.58 3.04 1.59
C ILE A 5 -8.96 3.68 1.45
N VAL A 6 -10.03 2.87 1.43
CA VAL A 6 -11.41 3.38 1.30
C VAL A 6 -11.80 4.28 2.46
N ILE A 7 -11.46 3.91 3.70
CA ILE A 7 -11.73 4.72 4.89
C ILE A 7 -11.03 6.09 4.78
N PHE A 8 -9.74 6.10 4.46
CA PHE A 8 -8.99 7.35 4.33
C PHE A 8 -9.43 8.16 3.12
N ALA A 9 -9.82 7.53 2.01
CA ALA A 9 -10.36 8.24 0.85
C ALA A 9 -11.66 8.99 1.23
N LEU A 10 -12.60 8.32 1.89
CA LEU A 10 -13.85 8.95 2.34
C LEU A 10 -13.60 10.04 3.40
N LEU A 11 -12.70 9.80 4.36
CA LEU A 11 -12.33 10.81 5.35
C LEU A 11 -11.69 12.04 4.69
N GLY A 12 -10.79 11.82 3.72
CA GLY A 12 -10.16 12.87 2.94
C GLY A 12 -11.18 13.68 2.14
N MET A 13 -12.19 13.04 1.55
CA MET A 13 -13.31 13.76 0.89
C MET A 13 -14.06 14.67 1.88
N GLN A 14 -14.33 14.21 3.10
CA GLN A 14 -15.00 15.05 4.11
C GLN A 14 -14.13 16.23 4.56
N MET A 15 -12.81 16.05 4.62
CA MET A 15 -11.89 17.10 5.07
C MET A 15 -11.53 18.10 3.98
N PHE A 16 -11.32 17.64 2.75
CA PHE A 16 -10.65 18.38 1.67
C PHE A 16 -11.48 18.53 0.39
N GLY A 17 -12.63 17.86 0.27
CA GLY A 17 -13.43 17.88 -0.97
C GLY A 17 -13.83 19.31 -1.37
N GLY A 18 -13.47 19.70 -2.59
CA GLY A 18 -13.70 21.02 -3.18
C GLY A 18 -12.79 22.13 -2.66
N LYS A 19 -11.98 21.88 -1.61
CA LYS A 19 -11.18 22.93 -0.95
C LYS A 19 -9.89 23.25 -1.68
N PHE A 20 -9.43 22.38 -2.56
CA PHE A 20 -8.22 22.63 -3.33
C PHE A 20 -8.47 23.68 -4.42
N ASP A 21 -9.72 23.83 -4.87
CA ASP A 21 -10.11 24.79 -5.92
C ASP A 21 -9.91 26.24 -5.48
N GLU A 22 -10.02 26.53 -4.19
CA GLU A 22 -9.86 27.88 -3.61
C GLU A 22 -8.41 28.39 -3.68
N ILE A 23 -7.43 27.53 -3.93
CA ILE A 23 -6.00 27.90 -3.97
C ILE A 23 -5.51 28.11 -5.41
N PHE A 24 -6.08 27.36 -6.36
CA PHE A 24 -5.61 27.32 -7.75
C PHE A 24 -6.54 28.12 -8.69
N GLU A 25 -7.05 29.27 -8.27
CA GLU A 25 -7.95 30.10 -9.10
C GLU A 25 -7.36 30.47 -10.49
N VAL A 26 -6.04 30.42 -10.65
CA VAL A 26 -5.30 30.79 -11.88
C VAL A 26 -4.48 29.62 -12.46
N GLU A 27 -4.27 28.54 -11.71
CA GLU A 27 -3.45 27.39 -12.12
C GLU A 27 -4.32 26.15 -12.39
N GLU A 28 -3.82 25.20 -13.19
CA GLU A 28 -4.54 23.95 -13.40
C GLU A 28 -4.68 23.19 -12.08
N LYS A 29 -5.93 22.83 -11.76
CA LYS A 29 -6.26 22.07 -10.56
C LYS A 29 -5.43 20.78 -10.47
N PRO A 30 -4.81 20.49 -9.30
CA PRO A 30 -4.06 19.25 -9.10
C PRO A 30 -4.93 18.01 -9.33
N ARG A 31 -4.38 17.02 -10.04
CA ARG A 31 -5.05 15.73 -10.28
C ARG A 31 -5.21 14.92 -8.99
N ASN A 32 -4.30 15.11 -8.04
CA ASN A 32 -4.28 14.57 -6.70
C ASN A 32 -5.17 15.39 -5.75
N ASN A 33 -6.49 15.27 -5.91
CA ASN A 33 -7.51 15.95 -5.10
C ASN A 33 -8.52 14.96 -4.48
N PHE A 34 -9.42 15.49 -3.64
CA PHE A 34 -10.39 14.72 -2.86
C PHE A 34 -11.85 15.01 -3.24
N ASP A 35 -12.10 15.43 -4.48
CA ASP A 35 -13.42 15.94 -4.87
C ASP A 35 -14.38 14.86 -5.34
N SER A 36 -13.82 13.77 -5.84
CA SER A 36 -14.56 12.58 -6.25
C SER A 36 -14.00 11.36 -5.54
N PHE A 37 -14.84 10.35 -5.35
CA PHE A 37 -14.44 9.11 -4.71
C PHE A 37 -13.23 8.45 -5.38
N TRP A 38 -13.22 8.38 -6.72
CA TRP A 38 -12.12 7.79 -7.46
C TRP A 38 -10.85 8.64 -7.41
N GLY A 39 -10.97 9.97 -7.48
CA GLY A 39 -9.84 10.88 -7.31
C GLY A 39 -9.22 10.77 -5.92
N ALA A 40 -10.03 10.72 -4.87
CA ALA A 40 -9.59 10.52 -3.50
C ALA A 40 -8.89 9.16 -3.31
N LEU A 41 -9.44 8.10 -3.92
CA LEU A 41 -8.87 6.75 -3.83
C LEU A 41 -7.48 6.67 -4.49
N ILE A 42 -7.32 7.28 -5.66
CA ILE A 42 -6.01 7.38 -6.34
C ILE A 42 -5.04 8.26 -5.54
N THR A 43 -5.50 9.39 -5.00
CA THR A 43 -4.66 10.29 -4.19
C THR A 43 -4.16 9.60 -2.93
N VAL A 44 -5.02 8.85 -2.22
CA VAL A 44 -4.61 8.04 -1.07
C VAL A 44 -3.62 6.96 -1.49
N PHE A 45 -3.83 6.31 -2.63
CA PHE A 45 -2.89 5.32 -3.16
C PHE A 45 -1.51 5.95 -3.47
N GLN A 46 -1.47 7.10 -4.12
CA GLN A 46 -0.25 7.88 -4.37
C GLN A 46 0.50 8.21 -3.06
N ILE A 47 -0.22 8.59 -2.00
CA ILE A 47 0.40 8.85 -0.70
C ILE A 47 1.03 7.58 -0.12
N LEU A 48 0.38 6.43 -0.29
CA LEU A 48 0.90 5.14 0.17
C LEU A 48 2.13 4.67 -0.62
N THR A 49 2.27 5.05 -1.90
CA THR A 49 3.50 4.79 -2.67
C THR A 49 4.64 5.72 -2.28
N GLY A 50 4.34 6.80 -1.55
CA GLY A 50 5.31 7.82 -1.15
C GLY A 50 5.69 8.78 -2.27
N GLU A 51 4.93 8.81 -3.36
CA GLU A 51 5.14 9.70 -4.49
C GLU A 51 4.46 11.06 -4.23
N ASP A 52 5.24 12.13 -4.16
CA ASP A 52 4.78 13.52 -3.99
C ASP A 52 3.71 13.74 -2.89
N TRP A 53 3.73 12.89 -1.85
CA TRP A 53 2.79 12.96 -0.73
C TRP A 53 2.91 14.26 0.07
N ASN A 54 4.12 14.83 0.10
CA ASN A 54 4.42 16.11 0.73
C ASN A 54 3.73 17.28 -0.01
N GLU A 55 3.63 17.22 -1.34
CA GLU A 55 2.91 18.22 -2.12
C GLU A 55 1.41 18.19 -1.81
N VAL A 56 0.82 17.00 -1.71
CA VAL A 56 -0.59 16.84 -1.32
C VAL A 56 -0.82 17.37 0.10
N LEU A 57 0.10 17.10 1.03
CA LEU A 57 0.06 17.65 2.39
C LEU A 57 0.12 19.18 2.38
N TYR A 58 1.08 19.78 1.68
CA TYR A 58 1.23 21.24 1.63
C TYR A 58 0.03 21.91 0.99
N THR A 59 -0.52 21.33 -0.06
CA THR A 59 -1.77 21.77 -0.68
C THR A 59 -2.93 21.70 0.32
N GLY A 60 -3.07 20.60 1.05
CA GLY A 60 -4.09 20.45 2.09
C GLY A 60 -3.97 21.47 3.23
N ILE A 61 -2.76 21.80 3.66
CA ILE A 61 -2.53 22.84 4.69
C ILE A 61 -2.93 24.22 4.17
N ARG A 62 -2.55 24.55 2.93
CA ARG A 62 -2.91 25.83 2.29
C ARG A 62 -4.42 25.94 2.07
N ALA A 63 -5.08 24.86 1.64
CA ALA A 63 -6.53 24.79 1.41
C ALA A 63 -7.36 25.15 2.64
N LEU A 64 -6.81 24.93 3.83
CA LEU A 64 -7.50 25.06 5.11
C LEU A 64 -7.01 26.25 5.92
N GLY A 65 -6.36 27.23 5.28
CA GLY A 65 -5.96 28.49 5.91
C GLY A 65 -4.60 28.45 6.62
N GLY A 66 -3.74 27.47 6.33
CA GLY A 66 -2.35 27.44 6.79
C GLY A 66 -2.09 26.72 8.11
N LEU A 67 -0.90 26.96 8.70
CA LEU A 67 -0.30 26.21 9.83
C LEU A 67 -0.96 26.44 11.22
N GLY A 68 -2.22 26.87 11.28
CA GLY A 68 -2.95 27.00 12.54
C GLY A 68 -3.34 25.64 13.16
N LEU A 69 -4.29 25.67 14.12
CA LEU A 69 -4.86 24.45 14.70
C LEU A 69 -5.42 23.51 13.62
N VAL A 70 -6.06 24.07 12.59
CA VAL A 70 -6.60 23.29 11.46
C VAL A 70 -5.48 22.62 10.67
N GLY A 71 -4.41 23.35 10.31
CA GLY A 71 -3.25 22.79 9.63
C GLY A 71 -2.57 21.67 10.43
N THR A 72 -2.58 21.74 11.76
CA THR A 72 -2.08 20.64 12.61
C THR A 72 -2.91 19.35 12.44
N VAL A 73 -4.24 19.47 12.40
CA VAL A 73 -5.14 18.32 12.14
C VAL A 73 -4.89 17.71 10.76
N VAL A 74 -4.63 18.55 9.76
CA VAL A 74 -4.22 18.11 8.42
C VAL A 74 -2.94 17.30 8.48
N CYS A 75 -1.88 17.81 9.14
CA CYS A 75 -0.63 17.07 9.31
C CYS A 75 -0.86 15.70 9.98
N VAL A 76 -1.68 15.64 11.03
CA VAL A 76 -2.01 14.38 11.70
C VAL A 76 -2.68 13.39 10.75
N TYR A 77 -3.64 13.84 9.93
CA TYR A 77 -4.28 12.98 8.92
C TYR A 77 -3.25 12.34 7.98
N PHE A 78 -2.35 13.14 7.38
CA PHE A 78 -1.35 12.63 6.42
C PHE A 78 -0.28 11.75 7.10
N ILE A 79 0.18 12.11 8.29
CA ILE A 79 1.18 11.32 9.03
C ILE A 79 0.61 9.95 9.40
N VAL A 80 -0.61 9.91 9.93
CA VAL A 80 -1.28 8.64 10.28
C VAL A 80 -1.53 7.81 9.03
N LEU A 81 -2.02 8.44 7.94
CA LEU A 81 -2.21 7.77 6.65
C LEU A 81 -0.91 7.12 6.17
N PHE A 82 0.18 7.89 6.18
CA PHE A 82 1.48 7.45 5.67
C PHE A 82 2.09 6.33 6.52
N ILE A 83 2.16 6.52 7.85
CA ILE A 83 2.81 5.56 8.75
C ILE A 83 1.96 4.29 8.86
N CYS A 84 0.68 4.40 9.21
CA CYS A 84 -0.18 3.23 9.40
C CYS A 84 -0.42 2.50 8.08
N GLY A 85 -0.58 3.25 6.98
CA GLY A 85 -0.78 2.67 5.66
C GLY A 85 0.42 1.86 5.19
N ASN A 86 1.64 2.42 5.27
CA ASN A 86 2.85 1.70 4.92
C ASN A 86 3.14 0.52 5.85
N TYR A 87 2.82 0.64 7.15
CA TYR A 87 2.91 -0.48 8.09
C TYR A 87 1.99 -1.64 7.70
N ILE A 88 0.73 -1.35 7.34
CA ILE A 88 -0.21 -2.37 6.86
C ILE A 88 0.27 -2.98 5.54
N LEU A 89 0.80 -2.17 4.61
CA LEU A 89 1.35 -2.63 3.34
C LEU A 89 2.52 -3.59 3.57
N LEU A 90 3.48 -3.20 4.41
CA LEU A 90 4.64 -4.01 4.75
C LEU A 90 4.22 -5.35 5.38
N ASN A 91 3.27 -5.34 6.31
CA ASN A 91 2.79 -6.58 6.94
C ASN A 91 2.13 -7.53 5.94
N VAL A 92 1.36 -7.00 4.97
CA VAL A 92 0.78 -7.81 3.91
C VAL A 92 1.86 -8.38 2.99
N PHE A 93 2.86 -7.57 2.62
CA PHE A 93 3.98 -8.03 1.80
C PHE A 93 4.79 -9.12 2.51
N LEU A 94 5.12 -8.91 3.79
CA LEU A 94 5.88 -9.87 4.59
C LEU A 94 5.13 -11.20 4.74
N ALA A 95 3.83 -11.15 5.02
CA ALA A 95 3.01 -12.36 5.12
C ALA A 95 3.09 -13.18 3.82
N ILE A 96 2.87 -12.54 2.67
CA ILE A 96 2.93 -13.20 1.36
C ILE A 96 4.33 -13.73 1.05
N ALA A 97 5.38 -12.95 1.35
CA ALA A 97 6.75 -13.35 1.08
C ALA A 97 7.18 -14.57 1.92
N VAL A 98 6.79 -14.60 3.19
CA VAL A 98 7.06 -15.73 4.10
C VAL A 98 6.29 -16.97 3.67
N ASP A 99 5.00 -16.83 3.36
CA ASP A 99 4.17 -17.95 2.92
C ASP A 99 4.71 -18.57 1.61
N ASN A 100 5.03 -17.74 0.62
CA ASN A 100 5.60 -18.21 -0.65
C ASN A 100 6.98 -18.87 -0.49
N LEU A 101 7.81 -18.38 0.46
CA LEU A 101 9.11 -18.98 0.73
C LEU A 101 8.96 -20.35 1.38
N ALA A 102 8.05 -20.48 2.36
CA ALA A 102 7.76 -21.75 3.01
C ALA A 102 7.19 -22.79 2.02
N ASP A 103 6.33 -22.36 1.10
CA ASP A 103 5.80 -23.23 0.05
C ASP A 103 6.91 -23.70 -0.91
N ALA A 104 7.83 -22.81 -1.30
CA ALA A 104 8.97 -23.17 -2.13
C ALA A 104 9.90 -24.19 -1.44
N GLU A 105 10.19 -23.99 -0.15
CA GLU A 105 11.00 -24.94 0.64
C GLU A 105 10.33 -26.33 0.71
N ASN A 106 9.02 -26.38 0.97
CA ASN A 106 8.27 -27.64 1.02
C ASN A 106 8.27 -28.39 -0.32
N LEU A 107 8.14 -27.67 -1.43
CA LEU A 107 8.21 -28.26 -2.78
C LEU A 107 9.60 -28.86 -3.06
N THR A 108 10.66 -28.12 -2.76
CA THR A 108 12.03 -28.62 -2.95
C THR A 108 12.31 -29.86 -2.11
N ALA A 109 11.86 -29.91 -0.86
CA ALA A 109 12.01 -31.07 0.00
C ALA A 109 11.27 -32.31 -0.54
N ALA A 110 10.05 -32.13 -1.06
CA ALA A 110 9.27 -33.20 -1.66
C ALA A 110 9.91 -33.76 -2.94
N GLU A 111 10.45 -32.87 -3.80
CA GLU A 111 11.17 -33.27 -5.02
C GLU A 111 12.43 -34.08 -4.68
N GLU A 112 13.22 -33.63 -3.69
CA GLU A 112 14.39 -34.37 -3.21
C GLU A 112 14.03 -35.75 -2.65
N GLU A 113 12.93 -35.85 -1.89
CA GLU A 113 12.47 -37.12 -1.34
C GLU A 113 11.99 -38.09 -2.45
N GLU A 114 11.27 -37.58 -3.45
CA GLU A 114 10.84 -38.37 -4.59
C GLU A 114 12.03 -38.84 -5.43
N GLN A 115 13.03 -37.97 -5.65
CA GLN A 115 14.23 -38.34 -6.37
C GLN A 115 15.01 -39.45 -5.64
N LYS A 116 15.18 -39.33 -4.31
CA LYS A 116 15.80 -40.40 -3.50
C LYS A 116 15.06 -41.72 -3.62
N LYS A 117 13.72 -41.72 -3.49
CA LYS A 117 12.89 -42.93 -3.65
C LYS A 117 13.05 -43.56 -5.04
N ARG A 118 13.13 -42.75 -6.10
CA ARG A 118 13.36 -43.22 -7.48
C ARG A 118 14.76 -43.81 -7.66
N GLU A 119 15.78 -43.24 -7.04
CA GLU A 119 17.15 -43.75 -7.07
C GLU A 119 17.27 -45.09 -6.33
N GLU A 120 16.68 -45.21 -5.13
CA GLU A 120 16.61 -46.46 -4.37
C GLU A 120 15.89 -47.58 -5.12
N ALA A 121 14.76 -47.27 -5.78
CA ALA A 121 14.01 -48.22 -6.58
C ALA A 121 14.80 -48.75 -7.79
N LYS A 122 15.59 -47.89 -8.45
CA LYS A 122 16.47 -48.30 -9.56
C LYS A 122 17.59 -49.22 -9.09
N LEU A 123 18.24 -48.86 -7.98
CA LEU A 123 19.32 -49.67 -7.40
C LEU A 123 18.82 -51.05 -6.95
N GLY A 124 17.64 -51.10 -6.32
CA GLY A 124 17.02 -52.37 -5.92
C GLY A 124 16.57 -53.26 -7.09
N ALA A 125 16.29 -52.67 -8.25
CA ALA A 125 15.94 -53.42 -9.46
C ALA A 125 17.18 -54.03 -10.17
N GLU A 126 18.32 -53.35 -10.15
CA GLU A 126 19.58 -53.85 -10.75
C GLU A 126 20.27 -54.96 -9.93
N VAL A 127 19.96 -55.08 -8.63
CA VAL A 127 20.59 -56.05 -7.72
C VAL A 127 19.85 -57.40 -7.68
N LYS A 128 18.68 -57.53 -8.31
CA LYS A 128 17.98 -58.83 -8.42
C LYS A 128 18.50 -59.63 -9.64
N PRO A 129 19.07 -60.84 -9.43
CA PRO A 129 19.55 -61.73 -10.50
C PRO A 129 18.42 -62.36 -11.31
#